data_AF-A0A934A0T7-F1
#
_entry.id   AF-A0A934A0T7-F1
#
_cell.length_a   1.000
_cell.length_b   1.000
_cell.length_c   1.000
_cell.angle_alpha   90.00
_cell.angle_beta   90.00
_cell.angle_gamma   90.00
#
_symmetry.space_group_name_H-M   'P 1'
#
loop_
_entity.id
_entity.type
_entity.pdbx_description
1 polymer ?
#
loop_
_entity_poly.entity_id
_entity_poly.type
_entity_poly.pdbx_seq_one_letter_code
_entity_poly.pdbx_strand_id
1 'polypeptide(L)'
;MSLLEVVAKKRSTSPRVALLFAAGLLTSMSLGACDCGGAPDGVVDQCQSELALPPSVATDILFVIDNSGSMREEQQKVVDELHTFVETLVSSPIRNDFQIGVVTTGVSQNFAGCGENQPPQCIQYPEESGLLQRGKTLGGQVIDPSDVTVLSSSTPDVLALAQRLVGQGIGGAGQEMGLEAARRAITEPLSSSGNAGFLRPGARLLVVILSDEDDCSDARGCEDPASRLFIQGACGNTCQDDSECGGAAGSYCLYERPTDPSRGRRCTVNACESAEGRARLEPVETYVQLLQNLDDGTGTGRRREVFLAVIGAVDASASPARCRSEVTEAYGVAVRYKAAVDQMGQNGLIESICNESYAASLAKIAALVNAPQTVDLARAPPDPRLLFFEIVRGTAEPLRCRQGEGFEYEPPVGGAPARVTFKDSCRLQPGDQLSLKVVCAG
;
A
#
# COMPACT_ATOMS: atom_id res chain seq x y z
N MET A 1 53.84 34.21 14.30
CA MET A 1 53.17 34.53 15.59
C MET A 1 51.69 34.23 15.37
N SER A 2 51.22 33.02 15.70
CA SER A 2 50.67 32.62 17.00
C SER A 2 49.43 33.48 17.36
N LEU A 3 48.22 32.99 17.11
CA LEU A 3 47.35 32.17 18.00
C LEU A 3 46.66 32.98 19.10
N LEU A 4 45.41 32.57 19.36
CA LEU A 4 44.62 32.60 20.59
C LEU A 4 43.55 33.69 20.80
N GLU A 5 42.34 33.17 21.02
CA GLU A 5 41.23 33.69 21.81
C GLU A 5 41.69 34.27 23.17
N VAL A 6 40.88 35.14 23.76
CA VAL A 6 40.35 34.99 25.15
C VAL A 6 39.43 36.17 25.50
N VAL A 7 38.33 35.80 26.14
CA VAL A 7 37.27 36.57 26.78
C VAL A 7 37.78 37.34 28.03
N ALA A 8 37.24 38.54 28.32
CA ALA A 8 36.64 38.94 29.62
C ALA A 8 36.78 40.43 30.05
N LYS A 9 35.62 41.12 30.13
CA LYS A 9 34.97 41.74 31.32
C LYS A 9 35.58 42.95 32.09
N LYS A 10 34.62 43.82 32.51
CA LYS A 10 34.55 44.85 33.61
C LYS A 10 35.01 46.28 33.23
N ARG A 11 34.39 47.39 33.68
CA ARG A 11 33.46 47.70 34.80
C ARG A 11 32.80 49.11 34.56
N SER A 12 31.51 49.28 34.90
CA SER A 12 30.98 50.15 35.99
C SER A 12 30.70 51.62 35.67
N THR A 13 29.43 52.07 35.76
CA THR A 13 28.88 52.94 36.86
C THR A 13 27.37 53.22 36.66
N SER A 14 26.59 53.12 37.76
CA SER A 14 25.14 53.43 37.88
C SER A 14 24.87 54.93 38.17
N PRO A 15 23.60 55.39 38.16
CA PRO A 15 22.77 55.50 39.39
C PRO A 15 21.30 55.01 39.21
N ARG A 16 20.66 54.27 40.15
CA ARG A 16 19.89 54.68 41.38
C ARG A 16 18.75 55.68 41.06
N VAL A 17 17.45 55.53 41.36
CA VAL A 17 16.62 54.77 42.35
C VAL A 17 15.14 54.82 41.89
N ALA A 18 14.34 53.76 42.13
CA ALA A 18 13.00 53.83 42.77
C ALA A 18 12.30 52.46 42.71
N LEU A 19 12.06 51.90 43.90
CA LEU A 19 11.32 50.67 44.16
C LEU A 19 9.84 51.03 44.33
N LEU A 20 8.94 50.42 43.57
CA LEU A 20 7.49 50.43 43.83
C LEU A 20 7.00 48.99 43.76
N PHE A 21 6.59 48.48 44.92
CA PHE A 21 5.85 47.23 45.07
C PHE A 21 4.46 47.42 44.45
N ALA A 22 4.12 46.59 43.47
CA ALA A 22 2.74 46.35 43.07
C ALA A 22 2.53 44.84 42.96
N ALA A 23 1.76 44.32 43.91
CA ALA A 23 1.23 42.97 43.88
C ALA A 23 0.24 42.86 42.71
N GLY A 24 0.70 42.29 41.59
CA GLY A 24 -0.16 41.93 40.46
C GLY A 24 -0.71 40.53 40.67
N LEU A 25 -2.03 40.44 40.83
CA LEU A 25 -2.81 39.21 40.77
C LEU A 25 -2.33 38.32 39.60
N LEU A 26 -1.86 37.11 39.91
CA LEU A 26 -1.90 36.00 38.97
C LEU A 26 -3.37 35.60 38.79
N THR A 27 -4.03 36.20 37.79
CA THR A 27 -5.26 35.64 37.25
C THR A 27 -4.90 34.35 36.52
N SER A 28 -5.19 33.24 37.18
CA SER A 28 -5.37 31.93 36.55
C SER A 28 -6.33 32.10 35.36
N MET A 29 -5.84 31.96 34.13
CA MET A 29 -6.71 31.70 32.98
C MET A 29 -7.26 30.28 33.13
N SER A 30 -8.37 30.16 33.86
CA SER A 30 -9.26 29.02 33.79
C SER A 30 -10.03 29.05 32.47
N LEU A 31 -10.03 27.90 31.80
CA LEU A 31 -10.71 27.57 30.56
C LEU A 31 -12.18 28.00 30.52
N GLY A 32 -12.60 28.61 29.39
CA GLY A 32 -13.97 28.58 28.93
C GLY A 32 -14.25 27.27 28.18
N ALA A 33 -15.27 26.54 28.62
CA ALA A 33 -16.01 25.57 27.81
C ALA A 33 -16.54 26.25 26.52
N CYS A 34 -16.94 25.46 25.52
CA CYS A 34 -17.51 25.89 24.23
C CYS A 34 -17.91 27.38 24.17
N ASP A 35 -17.14 28.21 23.46
CA ASP A 35 -17.65 29.51 23.00
C ASP A 35 -18.56 29.24 21.79
N CYS A 36 -19.68 28.58 22.06
CA CYS A 36 -20.84 28.46 21.20
C CYS A 36 -21.82 29.51 21.72
N GLY A 37 -22.08 30.53 20.91
CA GLY A 37 -22.80 31.73 21.33
C GLY A 37 -24.27 31.46 21.69
N GLY A 38 -24.59 31.54 22.98
CA GLY A 38 -25.84 32.16 23.45
C GLY A 38 -27.18 31.54 23.04
N ALA A 39 -27.29 30.22 22.94
CA ALA A 39 -28.60 29.56 22.84
C ALA A 39 -29.28 29.44 24.24
N PRO A 40 -30.60 29.70 24.37
CA PRO A 40 -31.33 29.48 25.63
C PRO A 40 -31.41 28.00 26.03
N ASP A 41 -31.57 27.72 27.34
CA ASP A 41 -31.76 26.38 27.89
C ASP A 41 -32.84 25.59 27.12
N GLY A 42 -32.50 24.39 26.65
CA GLY A 42 -33.38 23.52 25.88
C GLY A 42 -33.33 23.67 24.35
N VAL A 43 -32.42 24.49 23.81
CA VAL A 43 -32.19 24.63 22.37
C VAL A 43 -30.88 23.95 21.97
N VAL A 44 -30.94 23.02 21.02
CA VAL A 44 -29.75 22.45 20.37
C VAL A 44 -29.09 23.54 19.53
N ASP A 45 -27.93 24.04 19.96
CA ASP A 45 -27.11 24.95 19.15
C ASP A 45 -26.21 24.14 18.19
N GLN A 46 -26.08 24.60 16.95
CA GLN A 46 -25.28 23.95 15.92
C GLN A 46 -24.05 24.79 15.63
N CYS A 47 -22.93 24.42 16.25
CA CYS A 47 -21.63 25.00 15.92
C CYS A 47 -21.11 24.37 14.61
N GLN A 48 -20.96 25.20 13.57
CA GLN A 48 -20.38 24.81 12.28
C GLN A 48 -18.91 25.23 12.25
N SER A 49 -18.01 24.25 12.15
CA SER A 49 -16.64 24.50 11.72
C SER A 49 -16.43 23.87 10.35
N GLU A 50 -15.96 24.68 9.40
CA GLU A 50 -15.53 24.17 8.11
C GLU A 50 -14.20 23.45 8.35
N LEU A 51 -14.23 22.12 8.33
CA LEU A 51 -13.04 21.32 8.50
C LEU A 51 -12.34 21.26 7.15
N ALA A 52 -11.36 22.14 6.95
CA ALA A 52 -10.51 22.08 5.77
C ALA A 52 -9.72 20.76 5.81
N LEU A 53 -9.91 19.92 4.80
CA LEU A 53 -9.03 18.77 4.57
C LEU A 53 -7.58 19.27 4.51
N PRO A 54 -6.60 18.48 4.99
CA PRO A 54 -5.22 18.91 4.97
C PRO A 54 -4.81 19.24 3.51
N PRO A 55 -4.03 20.32 3.29
CA PRO A 55 -3.65 20.73 1.94
C PRO A 55 -2.76 19.71 1.24
N SER A 56 -2.16 18.81 2.02
CA SER A 56 -1.37 17.69 1.54
C SER A 56 -1.48 16.49 2.46
N VAL A 57 -1.34 15.31 1.90
CA VAL A 57 -1.20 14.04 2.62
C VAL A 57 0.02 13.29 2.13
N ALA A 58 0.68 12.55 3.04
CA ALA A 58 1.80 11.71 2.68
C ALA A 58 1.33 10.28 2.38
N THR A 59 1.85 9.68 1.31
CA THR A 59 1.55 8.28 0.94
C THR A 59 2.80 7.56 0.47
N ASP A 60 3.13 6.46 1.11
CA ASP A 60 4.19 5.55 0.67
C ASP A 60 3.55 4.48 -0.22
N ILE A 61 4.09 4.28 -1.42
CA ILE A 61 3.54 3.41 -2.45
C ILE A 61 4.55 2.30 -2.71
N LEU A 62 4.18 1.07 -2.33
CA LEU A 62 4.98 -0.12 -2.54
C LEU A 62 4.43 -0.89 -3.73
N PHE A 63 5.16 -0.91 -4.83
CA PHE A 63 4.88 -1.84 -5.92
C PHE A 63 5.57 -3.18 -5.63
N VAL A 64 4.84 -4.28 -5.79
CA VAL A 64 5.34 -5.64 -5.72
C VAL A 64 5.16 -6.22 -7.11
N ILE A 65 6.27 -6.32 -7.85
CA ILE A 65 6.26 -6.69 -9.26
C ILE A 65 6.65 -8.15 -9.38
N ASP A 66 5.76 -8.95 -9.93
CA ASP A 66 6.14 -10.28 -10.35
C ASP A 66 7.16 -10.20 -11.48
N ASN A 67 8.31 -10.81 -11.22
CA ASN A 67 9.45 -10.90 -12.11
C ASN A 67 9.71 -12.35 -12.54
N SER A 68 8.70 -13.22 -12.47
CA SER A 68 8.68 -14.54 -13.06
C SER A 68 8.80 -14.48 -14.59
N GLY A 69 9.01 -15.65 -15.22
CA GLY A 69 9.28 -15.77 -16.65
C GLY A 69 8.12 -15.36 -17.58
N SER A 70 6.89 -15.41 -17.09
CA SER A 70 5.65 -15.09 -17.83
C SER A 70 5.39 -13.59 -17.94
N MET A 71 5.94 -12.78 -17.03
CA MET A 71 5.54 -11.39 -16.81
C MET A 71 6.05 -10.33 -17.80
N ARG A 72 6.59 -10.73 -18.96
CA ARG A 72 7.26 -9.79 -19.85
C ARG A 72 6.28 -8.75 -20.41
N GLU A 73 5.17 -9.22 -20.96
CA GLU A 73 4.15 -8.41 -21.59
C GLU A 73 3.42 -7.54 -20.55
N GLU A 74 3.13 -8.10 -19.38
CA GLU A 74 2.45 -7.45 -18.27
C GLU A 74 3.28 -6.31 -17.67
N GLN A 75 4.59 -6.53 -17.45
CA GLN A 75 5.48 -5.45 -17.00
C GLN A 75 5.59 -4.33 -18.05
N GLN A 76 5.65 -4.66 -19.34
CA GLN A 76 5.68 -3.66 -20.41
C GLN A 76 4.43 -2.76 -20.37
N LYS A 77 3.24 -3.36 -20.21
CA LYS A 77 1.98 -2.59 -20.08
C LYS A 77 1.99 -1.64 -18.88
N VAL A 78 2.47 -2.08 -17.71
CA VAL A 78 2.57 -1.20 -16.53
C VAL A 78 3.55 -0.06 -16.79
N VAL A 79 4.72 -0.34 -17.38
CA VAL A 79 5.72 0.69 -17.73
C VAL A 79 5.14 1.73 -18.68
N ASP A 80 4.44 1.31 -19.72
CA ASP A 80 3.87 2.21 -20.74
C ASP A 80 2.78 3.12 -20.15
N GLU A 81 1.95 2.58 -19.25
CA GLU A 81 0.77 3.26 -18.73
C GLU A 81 0.99 3.91 -17.35
N LEU A 82 2.19 3.82 -16.77
CA LEU A 82 2.51 4.38 -15.45
C LEU A 82 2.29 5.91 -15.39
N HIS A 83 2.34 6.59 -16.52
CA HIS A 83 2.02 8.01 -16.62
C HIS A 83 0.61 8.31 -16.10
N THR A 84 -0.38 7.46 -16.42
CA THR A 84 -1.76 7.63 -15.95
C THR A 84 -1.85 7.54 -14.41
N PHE A 85 -1.08 6.63 -13.80
CA PHE A 85 -0.99 6.51 -12.34
C PHE A 85 -0.45 7.80 -11.71
N VAL A 86 0.72 8.26 -12.17
CA VAL A 86 1.41 9.41 -11.61
C VAL A 86 0.60 10.69 -11.84
N GLU A 87 0.05 10.89 -13.04
CA GLU A 87 -0.83 12.02 -13.36
C GLU A 87 -2.05 12.08 -12.45
N THR A 88 -2.70 10.93 -12.20
CA THR A 88 -3.86 10.84 -11.31
C THR A 88 -3.52 11.20 -9.86
N LEU A 89 -2.31 10.88 -9.38
CA LEU A 89 -1.85 11.26 -8.04
C LEU A 89 -1.55 12.76 -7.92
N VAL A 90 -0.96 13.37 -8.95
CA VAL A 90 -0.59 14.80 -8.94
C VAL A 90 -1.76 15.72 -9.30
N SER A 91 -2.79 15.21 -9.98
CA SER A 91 -3.98 15.99 -10.35
C SER A 91 -5.02 16.10 -9.22
N SER A 92 -4.82 15.43 -8.09
CA SER A 92 -5.74 15.52 -6.95
C SER A 92 -5.79 16.95 -6.39
N PRO A 93 -6.97 17.47 -6.01
CA PRO A 93 -7.08 18.75 -5.28
C PRO A 93 -6.30 18.77 -3.97
N ILE A 94 -6.07 17.59 -3.37
CA ILE A 94 -5.23 17.40 -2.20
C ILE A 94 -3.87 16.94 -2.70
N ARG A 95 -2.81 17.70 -2.41
CA ARG A 95 -1.47 17.33 -2.84
C ARG A 95 -1.07 16.00 -2.20
N ASN A 96 -0.75 15.00 -3.02
CA ASN A 96 -0.20 13.75 -2.54
C ASN A 96 1.34 13.83 -2.50
N ASP A 97 1.92 13.96 -1.31
CA ASP A 97 3.36 13.83 -1.10
C ASP A 97 3.72 12.35 -1.05
N PHE A 98 3.95 11.77 -2.22
CA PHE A 98 4.20 10.34 -2.34
C PHE A 98 5.67 9.95 -2.33
N GLN A 99 5.94 8.71 -1.89
CA GLN A 99 7.17 7.99 -2.18
C GLN A 99 6.84 6.67 -2.90
N ILE A 100 7.66 6.25 -3.84
CA ILE A 100 7.51 5.00 -4.59
C ILE A 100 8.71 4.12 -4.30
N GLY A 101 8.45 2.90 -3.84
CA GLY A 101 9.41 1.81 -3.72
C GLY A 101 8.92 0.59 -4.49
N VAL A 102 9.84 -0.23 -5.00
CA VAL A 102 9.52 -1.47 -5.72
C VAL A 102 10.24 -2.64 -5.05
N VAL A 103 9.53 -3.72 -4.80
CA VAL A 103 10.07 -5.04 -4.50
C VAL A 103 9.56 -6.04 -5.55
N THR A 104 10.12 -7.24 -5.59
CA THR A 104 9.64 -8.32 -6.47
C THR A 104 8.95 -9.41 -5.66
N THR A 105 8.23 -10.31 -6.34
CA THR A 105 7.61 -11.51 -5.74
C THR A 105 8.64 -12.56 -5.31
N GLY A 106 9.90 -12.42 -5.74
CA GLY A 106 11.00 -13.34 -5.46
C GLY A 106 11.44 -13.35 -3.99
N VAL A 107 11.06 -14.40 -3.27
CA VAL A 107 11.56 -14.67 -1.91
C VAL A 107 12.37 -15.97 -1.90
N SER A 108 11.71 -17.06 -2.26
CA SER A 108 12.34 -18.37 -2.43
C SER A 108 11.52 -19.22 -3.38
N GLN A 109 12.15 -20.23 -3.96
CA GLN A 109 11.49 -21.17 -4.85
C GLN A 109 11.89 -22.59 -4.53
N ASN A 110 10.90 -23.42 -4.24
CA ASN A 110 11.05 -24.87 -4.11
C ASN A 110 10.68 -25.50 -5.44
N PHE A 111 11.66 -26.01 -6.19
CA PHE A 111 11.46 -26.51 -7.54
C PHE A 111 11.78 -27.99 -7.66
N ALA A 112 10.88 -28.72 -8.31
CA ALA A 112 11.11 -30.09 -8.77
C ALA A 112 11.04 -30.13 -10.31
N GLY A 113 12.15 -30.52 -10.94
CA GLY A 113 12.22 -30.68 -12.39
C GLY A 113 11.56 -31.96 -12.88
N CYS A 114 11.41 -32.08 -14.20
CA CYS A 114 10.66 -33.17 -14.83
C CYS A 114 11.38 -34.53 -14.88
N GLY A 115 12.60 -34.63 -14.37
CA GLY A 115 13.39 -35.86 -14.40
C GLY A 115 13.43 -36.56 -13.03
N GLU A 116 13.24 -37.88 -13.02
CA GLU A 116 13.32 -38.72 -11.81
C GLU A 116 14.66 -38.62 -11.06
N ASN A 117 15.72 -38.16 -11.76
CA ASN A 117 17.07 -38.00 -11.20
C ASN A 117 17.44 -36.55 -10.88
N GLN A 118 16.50 -35.60 -10.93
CA GLN A 118 16.74 -34.23 -10.51
C GLN A 118 16.28 -34.06 -9.07
N PRO A 119 17.22 -33.96 -8.09
CA PRO A 119 16.81 -33.75 -6.71
C PRO A 119 16.07 -32.41 -6.61
N PRO A 120 14.97 -32.34 -5.83
CA PRO A 120 14.27 -31.09 -5.59
C PRO A 120 15.23 -30.04 -5.04
N GLN A 121 15.13 -28.83 -5.58
CA GLN A 121 15.99 -27.71 -5.23
C GLN A 121 15.19 -26.68 -4.44
N CYS A 122 15.89 -25.96 -3.56
CA CYS A 122 15.36 -24.74 -2.97
C CYS A 122 16.32 -23.61 -3.25
N ILE A 123 15.83 -22.58 -3.94
CA ILE A 123 16.58 -21.40 -4.34
C ILE A 123 16.10 -20.24 -3.48
N GLN A 124 17.02 -19.51 -2.87
CA GLN A 124 16.74 -18.27 -2.16
C GLN A 124 17.03 -17.09 -3.08
N TYR A 125 16.25 -16.01 -2.96
CA TYR A 125 16.46 -14.77 -3.69
C TYR A 125 16.84 -13.66 -2.70
N PRO A 126 18.04 -13.71 -2.08
CA PRO A 126 18.40 -12.81 -0.98
C PRO A 126 18.54 -11.34 -1.41
N GLU A 127 18.76 -11.06 -2.69
CA GLU A 127 18.81 -9.71 -3.24
C GLU A 127 17.42 -9.14 -3.56
N GLU A 128 16.37 -9.97 -3.47
CA GLU A 128 14.98 -9.61 -3.79
C GLU A 128 14.09 -9.63 -2.55
N SER A 129 14.00 -10.75 -1.85
CA SER A 129 13.25 -11.10 -0.62
C SER A 129 12.62 -9.96 0.23
N GLY A 130 11.78 -9.12 -0.36
CA GLY A 130 11.25 -7.89 0.23
C GLY A 130 12.21 -6.69 0.28
N LEU A 131 13.43 -6.78 -0.24
CA LEU A 131 14.37 -5.67 -0.39
C LEU A 131 13.96 -4.75 -1.55
N LEU A 132 13.99 -3.44 -1.30
CA LEU A 132 13.72 -2.45 -2.33
C LEU A 132 14.75 -2.55 -3.47
N GLN A 133 14.21 -2.62 -4.68
CA GLN A 133 14.96 -2.79 -5.90
C GLN A 133 15.37 -1.44 -6.51
N ARG A 134 16.40 -1.48 -7.34
CA ARG A 134 16.81 -0.36 -8.20
C ARG A 134 16.10 -0.45 -9.56
N GLY A 135 16.17 0.64 -10.32
CA GLY A 135 15.69 0.67 -11.69
C GLY A 135 16.43 -0.33 -12.58
N LYS A 136 15.67 -1.15 -13.31
CA LYS A 136 16.21 -2.13 -14.25
C LYS A 136 15.57 -1.94 -15.63
N THR A 137 16.21 -2.51 -16.63
CA THR A 137 15.57 -2.74 -17.93
C THR A 137 14.54 -3.87 -17.78
N LEU A 138 13.60 -3.99 -18.73
CA LEU A 138 12.71 -5.16 -18.84
C LEU A 138 13.46 -6.48 -19.14
N GLY A 139 14.78 -6.42 -19.36
CA GLY A 139 15.68 -7.57 -19.39
C GLY A 139 16.29 -7.92 -18.04
N GLY A 140 15.98 -7.18 -16.96
CA GLY A 140 16.51 -7.39 -15.61
C GLY A 140 17.88 -6.78 -15.34
N GLN A 141 18.46 -6.02 -16.29
CA GLN A 141 19.75 -5.37 -16.09
C GLN A 141 19.57 -4.05 -15.34
N VAL A 142 20.33 -3.84 -14.26
CA VAL A 142 20.37 -2.56 -13.53
C VAL A 142 20.81 -1.46 -14.48
N ILE A 143 20.03 -0.37 -14.56
CA ILE A 143 20.29 0.75 -15.46
C ILE A 143 21.42 1.63 -14.92
N ASP A 144 21.29 2.06 -13.66
CA ASP A 144 22.32 2.81 -12.96
C ASP A 144 22.46 2.28 -11.51
N PRO A 145 23.62 1.72 -11.12
CA PRO A 145 23.84 1.25 -9.75
C PRO A 145 23.76 2.35 -8.68
N SER A 146 23.88 3.62 -9.09
CA SER A 146 23.73 4.78 -8.21
C SER A 146 22.29 5.27 -8.06
N ASP A 147 21.34 4.70 -8.82
CA ASP A 147 19.92 5.00 -8.67
C ASP A 147 19.44 4.71 -7.25
N VAL A 148 18.56 5.58 -6.78
CA VAL A 148 17.85 5.42 -5.51
C VAL A 148 16.80 4.32 -5.61
N THR A 149 16.54 3.64 -4.51
CA THR A 149 15.51 2.60 -4.40
C THR A 149 14.14 3.17 -3.97
N VAL A 150 14.11 4.44 -3.58
CA VAL A 150 12.90 5.18 -3.20
C VAL A 150 12.85 6.50 -3.96
N LEU A 151 11.78 6.71 -4.73
CA LEU A 151 11.53 7.94 -5.48
C LEU A 151 10.48 8.78 -4.75
N SER A 152 10.80 10.04 -4.45
CA SER A 152 9.81 10.97 -3.88
C SER A 152 9.08 11.76 -4.96
N SER A 153 7.92 12.31 -4.60
CA SER A 153 7.13 13.23 -5.43
C SER A 153 7.91 14.46 -5.93
N SER A 154 8.98 14.84 -5.21
CA SER A 154 9.87 15.97 -5.55
C SER A 154 11.06 15.61 -6.44
N THR A 155 11.22 14.33 -6.78
CA THR A 155 12.34 13.85 -7.60
C THR A 155 12.22 14.42 -9.02
N PRO A 156 13.27 15.04 -9.59
CA PRO A 156 13.27 15.42 -11.00
C PRO A 156 13.02 14.20 -11.88
N ASP A 157 12.21 14.36 -12.93
CA ASP A 157 11.86 13.28 -13.86
C ASP A 157 11.27 12.02 -13.19
N VAL A 158 10.54 12.19 -12.07
CA VAL A 158 9.97 11.10 -11.26
C VAL A 158 9.22 10.06 -12.10
N LEU A 159 8.48 10.47 -13.14
CA LEU A 159 7.78 9.55 -14.02
C LEU A 159 8.74 8.61 -14.77
N ALA A 160 9.76 9.16 -15.41
CA ALA A 160 10.73 8.38 -16.17
C ALA A 160 11.54 7.43 -15.26
N LEU A 161 11.86 7.87 -14.04
CA LEU A 161 12.52 7.02 -13.05
C LEU A 161 11.58 5.95 -12.49
N ALA A 162 10.32 6.28 -12.22
CA ALA A 162 9.33 5.31 -11.73
C ALA A 162 9.07 4.21 -12.77
N GLN A 163 9.02 4.55 -14.06
CA GLN A 163 8.93 3.58 -15.16
C GLN A 163 10.09 2.59 -15.15
N ARG A 164 11.31 3.06 -14.91
CA ARG A 164 12.49 2.18 -14.75
C ARG A 164 12.43 1.35 -13.48
N LEU A 165 11.87 1.91 -12.41
CA LEU A 165 11.78 1.26 -11.11
C LEU A 165 10.78 0.10 -11.16
N VAL A 166 9.64 0.23 -11.83
CA VAL A 166 8.65 -0.86 -11.95
C VAL A 166 9.06 -1.95 -12.94
N GLY A 167 9.90 -1.65 -13.93
CA GLY A 167 10.48 -2.66 -14.83
C GLY A 167 11.57 -3.46 -14.12
N GLN A 168 11.29 -4.69 -13.70
CA GLN A 168 12.21 -5.53 -12.92
C GLN A 168 12.82 -6.70 -13.70
N GLY A 169 12.34 -6.95 -14.91
CA GLY A 169 12.75 -8.10 -15.72
C GLY A 169 12.04 -9.39 -15.31
N ILE A 170 12.40 -10.51 -15.93
CA ILE A 170 11.66 -11.78 -15.82
C ILE A 170 12.53 -12.96 -15.32
N GLY A 171 13.56 -12.65 -14.53
CA GLY A 171 14.57 -13.61 -14.06
C GLY A 171 14.37 -14.13 -12.64
N GLY A 172 13.24 -13.77 -12.01
CA GLY A 172 12.93 -14.04 -10.61
C GLY A 172 12.41 -15.44 -10.34
N ALA A 173 11.73 -15.58 -9.21
CA ALA A 173 11.11 -16.84 -8.80
C ALA A 173 9.84 -17.11 -9.61
N GLY A 174 9.66 -18.34 -10.07
CA GLY A 174 8.35 -18.86 -10.53
C GLY A 174 7.45 -19.31 -9.38
N GLN A 175 7.90 -19.18 -8.12
CA GLN A 175 7.05 -19.31 -6.94
C GLN A 175 6.77 -17.91 -6.41
N GLU A 176 5.67 -17.32 -6.86
CA GLU A 176 5.38 -15.90 -6.68
C GLU A 176 4.85 -15.62 -5.28
N MET A 177 5.60 -14.89 -4.46
CA MET A 177 5.23 -14.64 -3.06
C MET A 177 4.94 -13.17 -2.81
N GLY A 178 3.95 -12.60 -3.53
CA GLY A 178 3.66 -11.17 -3.48
C GLY A 178 3.28 -10.66 -2.09
N LEU A 179 2.46 -11.40 -1.34
CA LEU A 179 2.05 -11.01 0.03
C LEU A 179 3.22 -11.09 1.01
N GLU A 180 4.04 -12.14 0.95
CA GLU A 180 5.23 -12.28 1.80
C GLU A 180 6.32 -11.25 1.47
N ALA A 181 6.54 -10.96 0.18
CA ALA A 181 7.46 -9.92 -0.24
C ALA A 181 7.01 -8.54 0.28
N ALA A 182 5.73 -8.21 0.16
CA ALA A 182 5.16 -6.99 0.72
C ALA A 182 5.37 -6.94 2.24
N ARG A 183 5.05 -8.03 2.95
CA ARG A 183 5.22 -8.15 4.41
C ARG A 183 6.66 -7.88 4.81
N ARG A 184 7.62 -8.56 4.18
CA ARG A 184 9.06 -8.39 4.45
C ARG A 184 9.50 -6.96 4.20
N ALA A 185 8.99 -6.32 3.14
CA ALA A 185 9.40 -4.98 2.78
C ALA A 185 9.08 -3.92 3.84
N ILE A 186 7.99 -4.13 4.58
CA ILE A 186 7.43 -3.18 5.54
C ILE A 186 7.61 -3.59 7.00
N THR A 187 8.33 -4.69 7.27
CA THR A 187 8.57 -5.18 8.64
C THR A 187 10.05 -5.41 8.93
N GLU A 188 10.36 -5.55 10.22
CA GLU A 188 11.71 -5.85 10.65
C GLU A 188 12.16 -7.22 10.11
N PRO A 189 13.45 -7.36 9.74
CA PRO A 189 14.52 -6.37 9.89
C PRO A 189 14.61 -5.34 8.75
N LEU A 190 13.89 -5.52 7.63
CA LEU A 190 14.12 -4.70 6.43
C LEU A 190 13.65 -3.26 6.61
N SER A 191 12.55 -3.03 7.34
CA SER A 191 12.03 -1.69 7.61
C SER A 191 13.04 -0.75 8.29
N SER A 192 13.96 -1.29 9.10
CA SER A 192 15.04 -0.51 9.74
C SER A 192 16.41 -0.67 9.08
N SER A 193 16.54 -1.55 8.08
CA SER A 193 17.81 -1.83 7.39
C SER A 193 17.73 -1.55 5.89
N GLY A 194 17.61 -2.58 5.05
CA GLY A 194 17.66 -2.47 3.58
C GLY A 194 16.58 -1.56 2.99
N ASN A 195 15.47 -1.37 3.70
CA ASN A 195 14.35 -0.51 3.30
C ASN A 195 14.17 0.71 4.22
N ALA A 196 15.18 1.02 5.04
CA ALA A 196 15.13 2.15 5.95
C ALA A 196 14.79 3.45 5.18
N GLY A 197 13.81 4.18 5.71
CA GLY A 197 13.37 5.46 5.13
C GLY A 197 12.24 5.36 4.10
N PHE A 198 11.79 4.16 3.71
CA PHE A 198 10.62 3.99 2.85
C PHE A 198 9.30 4.28 3.57
N LEU A 199 9.07 3.66 4.74
CA LEU A 199 7.88 3.94 5.54
C LEU A 199 8.09 5.20 6.39
N ARG A 200 7.42 6.29 6.02
CA ARG A 200 7.46 7.56 6.75
C ARG A 200 6.47 7.55 7.93
N PRO A 201 6.81 8.13 9.08
CA PRO A 201 5.85 8.36 10.16
C PRO A 201 4.63 9.17 9.70
N GLY A 202 3.42 8.69 10.03
CA GLY A 202 2.15 9.34 9.72
C GLY A 202 1.70 9.26 8.26
N ALA A 203 2.52 8.70 7.36
CA ALA A 203 2.14 8.50 5.96
C ALA A 203 1.17 7.31 5.82
N ARG A 204 0.30 7.37 4.82
CA ARG A 204 -0.53 6.22 4.41
C ARG A 204 0.32 5.22 3.63
N LEU A 205 -0.12 3.97 3.51
CA LEU A 205 0.57 2.97 2.69
C LEU A 205 -0.38 2.45 1.60
N LEU A 206 0.06 2.46 0.35
CA LEU A 206 -0.57 1.74 -0.75
C LEU A 206 0.36 0.62 -1.21
N VAL A 207 -0.07 -0.62 -1.07
CA VAL A 207 0.60 -1.78 -1.66
C VAL A 207 -0.08 -2.10 -3.00
N VAL A 208 0.69 -2.16 -4.08
CA VAL A 208 0.21 -2.51 -5.42
C VAL A 208 0.94 -3.77 -5.88
N ILE A 209 0.23 -4.88 -6.03
CA ILE A 209 0.80 -6.15 -6.49
C ILE A 209 0.44 -6.37 -7.96
N LEU A 210 1.40 -6.77 -8.78
CA LEU A 210 1.20 -7.17 -10.17
C LEU A 210 1.73 -8.60 -10.34
N SER A 211 0.87 -9.54 -10.70
CA SER A 211 1.22 -10.97 -10.82
C SER A 211 0.20 -11.71 -11.68
N ASP A 212 0.67 -12.58 -12.58
CA ASP A 212 -0.18 -13.35 -13.50
C ASP A 212 -0.52 -14.76 -12.99
N GLU A 213 -0.03 -15.13 -11.81
CA GLU A 213 -0.40 -16.32 -11.05
C GLU A 213 -1.06 -15.97 -9.69
N ASP A 214 -1.36 -16.99 -8.89
CA ASP A 214 -1.85 -16.82 -7.52
C ASP A 214 -0.71 -16.52 -6.54
N ASP A 215 -1.02 -15.91 -5.40
CA ASP A 215 -0.05 -15.73 -4.32
C ASP A 215 0.38 -17.10 -3.75
N CYS A 216 1.66 -17.42 -3.86
CA CYS A 216 2.27 -18.64 -3.33
C CYS A 216 3.09 -18.40 -2.05
N SER A 217 2.68 -17.41 -1.24
CA SER A 217 3.44 -17.00 -0.06
C SER A 217 3.62 -18.12 0.96
N ASP A 218 4.88 -18.47 1.19
CA ASP A 218 5.35 -19.45 2.18
C ASP A 218 6.53 -18.85 2.96
N ALA A 219 6.24 -18.31 4.14
CA ALA A 219 7.23 -17.63 4.97
C ALA A 219 8.40 -18.54 5.43
N ARG A 220 8.23 -19.87 5.40
CA ARG A 220 9.26 -20.85 5.80
C ARG A 220 10.39 -20.97 4.78
N GLY A 221 10.12 -20.62 3.51
CA GLY A 221 11.08 -20.67 2.41
C GLY A 221 11.89 -21.97 2.33
N CYS A 222 13.21 -21.88 2.45
CA CYS A 222 14.12 -23.04 2.39
C CYS A 222 14.40 -23.68 3.76
N GLU A 223 13.80 -23.25 4.86
CA GLU A 223 14.24 -23.66 6.20
C GLU A 223 13.84 -25.09 6.58
N ASP A 224 12.70 -25.59 6.09
CA ASP A 224 12.19 -26.92 6.42
C ASP A 224 11.88 -27.77 5.17
N PRO A 225 12.71 -28.78 4.83
CA PRO A 225 12.49 -29.66 3.69
C PRO A 225 11.17 -30.43 3.70
N ALA A 226 10.59 -30.72 4.87
CA ALA A 226 9.40 -31.56 5.00
C ALA A 226 8.09 -30.81 4.72
N SER A 227 8.08 -29.49 4.86
CA SER A 227 6.91 -28.64 4.65
C SER A 227 6.89 -27.92 3.30
N ARG A 228 7.95 -28.03 2.50
CA ARG A 228 8.06 -27.37 1.18
C ARG A 228 6.94 -27.77 0.24
N LEU A 229 6.27 -26.75 -0.29
CA LEU A 229 5.45 -26.87 -1.50
C LEU A 229 6.38 -26.78 -2.71
N PHE A 230 6.59 -27.89 -3.42
CA PHE A 230 7.40 -27.89 -4.63
C PHE A 230 6.55 -27.49 -5.83
N ILE A 231 6.89 -26.38 -6.46
CA ILE A 231 6.40 -26.07 -7.80
C ILE A 231 7.12 -26.96 -8.81
N GLN A 232 6.37 -27.40 -9.82
CA GLN A 232 6.90 -28.24 -10.89
C GLN A 232 6.97 -27.45 -12.17
N GLY A 233 7.99 -27.74 -12.99
CA GLY A 233 7.97 -27.30 -14.38
C GLY A 233 6.80 -27.94 -15.15
N ALA A 234 6.58 -27.51 -16.39
CA ALA A 234 5.57 -28.12 -17.25
C ALA A 234 6.01 -29.53 -17.70
N CYS A 235 5.77 -30.52 -16.84
CA CYS A 235 6.25 -31.89 -16.97
C CYS A 235 5.22 -32.88 -17.53
N GLY A 236 3.98 -32.43 -17.74
CA GLY A 236 2.89 -33.27 -18.22
C GLY A 236 2.91 -33.52 -19.72
N ASN A 237 1.79 -34.09 -20.18
CA ASN A 237 1.55 -34.34 -21.59
C ASN A 237 1.56 -33.04 -22.39
N THR A 238 1.93 -33.12 -23.67
CA THR A 238 1.71 -32.01 -24.60
C THR A 238 0.24 -31.66 -24.66
N CYS A 239 -0.08 -30.37 -24.71
CA CYS A 239 -1.46 -29.90 -24.71
C CYS A 239 -1.65 -28.71 -25.65
N GLN A 240 -2.90 -28.48 -26.04
CA GLN A 240 -3.33 -27.28 -26.75
C GLN A 240 -4.15 -26.36 -25.86
N ASP A 241 -4.92 -26.91 -24.92
CA ASP A 241 -5.79 -26.19 -24.01
C ASP A 241 -5.86 -26.85 -22.62
N ASP A 242 -6.41 -26.13 -21.64
CA ASP A 242 -6.45 -26.56 -20.25
C ASP A 242 -7.33 -27.78 -20.01
N SER A 243 -8.33 -28.02 -20.87
CA SER A 243 -9.23 -29.17 -20.72
C SER A 243 -8.50 -30.50 -20.94
N GLU A 244 -7.37 -30.48 -21.66
CA GLU A 244 -6.49 -31.63 -21.86
C GLU A 244 -5.63 -31.95 -20.61
N CYS A 245 -5.62 -31.07 -19.61
CA CYS A 245 -4.77 -31.18 -18.42
C CYS A 245 -5.49 -31.75 -17.19
N GLY A 246 -6.56 -32.52 -17.39
CA GLY A 246 -7.23 -33.28 -16.34
C GLY A 246 -8.18 -32.48 -15.45
N GLY A 247 -8.27 -31.15 -15.64
CA GLY A 247 -9.32 -30.29 -15.07
C GLY A 247 -9.29 -30.11 -13.54
N ALA A 248 -8.25 -30.59 -12.85
CA ALA A 248 -8.07 -30.30 -11.43
C ALA A 248 -7.68 -28.83 -11.23
N ALA A 249 -7.99 -28.25 -10.07
CA ALA A 249 -7.58 -26.88 -9.74
C ALA A 249 -6.06 -26.71 -9.88
N GLY A 250 -5.63 -25.61 -10.49
CA GLY A 250 -4.23 -25.36 -10.82
C GLY A 250 -3.69 -26.15 -12.01
N SER A 251 -4.50 -26.95 -12.72
CA SER A 251 -4.02 -27.69 -13.89
C SER A 251 -4.16 -26.88 -15.16
N TYR A 252 -3.04 -26.51 -15.76
CA TYR A 252 -2.98 -25.59 -16.89
C TYR A 252 -2.17 -26.15 -18.04
N CYS A 253 -2.57 -25.78 -19.25
CA CYS A 253 -1.72 -25.88 -20.42
C CYS A 253 -0.90 -24.59 -20.54
N LEU A 254 0.40 -24.67 -20.25
CA LEU A 254 1.34 -23.55 -20.28
C LEU A 254 2.50 -23.86 -21.23
N TYR A 255 3.22 -22.82 -21.67
CA TYR A 255 4.45 -23.02 -22.42
C TYR A 255 5.48 -23.77 -21.58
N GLU A 256 6.18 -24.74 -22.20
CA GLU A 256 7.26 -25.47 -21.53
C GLU A 256 8.34 -24.52 -21.01
N ARG A 257 8.58 -23.44 -21.76
CA ARG A 257 9.38 -22.29 -21.35
C ARG A 257 8.67 -21.01 -21.74
N PRO A 258 8.27 -20.15 -20.78
CA PRO A 258 7.63 -18.86 -21.09
C PRO A 258 8.43 -18.02 -22.09
N THR A 259 9.76 -18.07 -21.98
CA THR A 259 10.68 -17.31 -22.82
C THR A 259 10.98 -17.94 -24.19
N ASP A 260 10.52 -19.16 -24.45
CA ASP A 260 10.74 -19.87 -25.72
C ASP A 260 9.48 -20.65 -26.14
N PRO A 261 8.48 -19.96 -26.73
CA PRO A 261 7.23 -20.58 -27.20
C PRO A 261 7.44 -21.71 -28.23
N SER A 262 8.59 -21.75 -28.92
CA SER A 262 8.89 -22.76 -29.94
C SER A 262 8.96 -24.19 -29.38
N ARG A 263 9.14 -24.33 -28.06
CA ARG A 263 9.12 -25.60 -27.34
C ARG A 263 7.72 -26.20 -27.16
N GLY A 264 6.69 -25.45 -27.52
CA GLY A 264 5.31 -25.88 -27.36
C GLY A 264 4.86 -25.87 -25.89
N ARG A 265 3.71 -26.50 -25.67
CA ARG A 265 2.96 -26.42 -24.42
C ARG A 265 2.80 -27.79 -23.79
N ARG A 266 2.78 -27.81 -22.46
CA ARG A 266 2.61 -29.01 -21.65
C ARG A 266 1.68 -28.74 -20.49
N CYS A 267 0.98 -29.78 -20.08
CA CYS A 267 0.20 -29.75 -18.86
C CYS A 267 1.13 -29.57 -17.66
N THR A 268 0.78 -28.63 -16.81
CA THR A 268 1.44 -28.38 -15.53
C THR A 268 0.39 -28.31 -14.44
N VAL A 269 0.83 -28.58 -13.22
CA VAL A 269 0.03 -28.34 -12.02
C VAL A 269 0.69 -27.20 -11.26
N ASN A 270 0.03 -26.05 -11.22
CA ASN A 270 0.37 -24.99 -10.29
C ASN A 270 0.10 -25.47 -8.87
N ALA A 271 1.16 -25.88 -8.19
CA ALA A 271 1.07 -26.46 -6.86
C ALA A 271 0.42 -25.48 -5.87
N CYS A 272 0.64 -24.17 -6.03
CA CYS A 272 0.11 -23.09 -5.19
C CYS A 272 -1.42 -22.97 -5.26
N GLU A 273 -2.02 -23.45 -6.34
CA GLU A 273 -3.46 -23.37 -6.59
C GLU A 273 -4.21 -24.66 -6.31
N SER A 274 -3.49 -25.77 -6.16
CA SER A 274 -4.06 -27.04 -5.71
C SER A 274 -4.61 -26.92 -4.28
N ALA A 275 -5.63 -27.71 -3.95
CA ALA A 275 -6.18 -27.74 -2.60
C ALA A 275 -5.11 -28.13 -1.54
N GLU A 276 -4.23 -29.07 -1.87
CA GLU A 276 -3.13 -29.48 -0.99
C GLU A 276 -2.10 -28.37 -0.81
N GLY A 277 -1.69 -27.70 -1.90
CA GLY A 277 -0.73 -26.61 -1.81
C GLY A 277 -1.27 -25.43 -1.03
N ARG A 278 -2.52 -25.01 -1.29
CA ARG A 278 -3.17 -23.96 -0.51
C ARG A 278 -3.22 -24.24 0.99
N ALA A 279 -3.40 -25.50 1.38
CA ALA A 279 -3.38 -25.91 2.79
C ALA A 279 -1.99 -25.81 3.43
N ARG A 280 -0.92 -25.73 2.63
CA ARG A 280 0.47 -25.57 3.11
C ARG A 280 0.91 -24.11 3.16
N LEU A 281 0.32 -23.22 2.36
CA LEU A 281 0.70 -21.81 2.31
C LEU A 281 0.32 -21.06 3.58
N GLU A 282 1.02 -19.97 3.87
CA GLU A 282 0.64 -19.07 4.96
C GLU A 282 -0.79 -18.53 4.69
N PRO A 283 -1.69 -18.53 5.69
CA PRO A 283 -3.03 -17.99 5.51
C PRO A 283 -3.01 -16.53 5.05
N VAL A 284 -3.87 -16.20 4.08
CA VAL A 284 -4.04 -14.82 3.59
C VAL A 284 -4.37 -13.85 4.73
N GLU A 285 -5.16 -14.31 5.71
CA GLU A 285 -5.54 -13.53 6.88
C GLU A 285 -4.33 -13.03 7.68
N THR A 286 -3.23 -13.79 7.76
CA THR A 286 -1.99 -13.36 8.43
C THR A 286 -1.47 -12.06 7.82
N TYR A 287 -1.45 -11.97 6.49
CA TYR A 287 -0.98 -10.79 5.76
C TYR A 287 -1.94 -9.62 5.88
N VAL A 288 -3.24 -9.87 5.77
CA VAL A 288 -4.26 -8.82 5.87
C VAL A 288 -4.31 -8.22 7.27
N GLN A 289 -4.28 -9.06 8.31
CA GLN A 289 -4.24 -8.59 9.69
C GLN A 289 -2.98 -7.75 9.96
N LEU A 290 -1.83 -8.10 9.37
CA LEU A 290 -0.62 -7.29 9.47
C LEU A 290 -0.81 -5.92 8.82
N LEU A 291 -1.37 -5.86 7.60
CA LEU A 291 -1.62 -4.58 6.92
C LEU A 291 -2.63 -3.72 7.69
N GLN A 292 -3.72 -4.30 8.18
CA GLN A 292 -4.76 -3.58 8.93
C GLN A 292 -4.32 -3.08 10.31
N ASN A 293 -3.29 -3.70 10.89
CA ASN A 293 -2.75 -3.34 12.21
C ASN A 293 -1.37 -2.68 12.13
N LEU A 294 -0.90 -2.32 10.93
CA LEU A 294 0.41 -1.71 10.74
C LEU A 294 0.50 -0.38 11.51
N ASP A 295 1.56 -0.20 12.29
CA ASP A 295 1.79 1.03 13.05
C ASP A 295 2.07 2.21 12.11
N ASP A 296 1.57 3.40 12.46
CA ASP A 296 1.77 4.61 11.67
C ASP A 296 3.19 5.20 11.81
N GLY A 297 4.05 4.62 12.65
CA GLY A 297 5.44 5.01 12.84
C GLY A 297 5.62 6.31 13.63
N THR A 298 4.55 6.89 14.18
CA THR A 298 4.61 8.14 14.96
C THR A 298 4.94 7.93 16.44
N GLY A 299 4.97 6.68 16.89
CA GLY A 299 5.16 6.32 18.30
C GLY A 299 3.92 6.58 19.18
N THR A 300 2.76 6.82 18.57
CA THR A 300 1.50 7.08 19.27
C THR A 300 0.66 5.82 19.49
N GLY A 301 1.06 4.69 18.91
CA GLY A 301 0.31 3.42 18.92
C GLY A 301 -0.88 3.41 17.97
N ARG A 302 -0.89 4.32 16.99
CA ARG A 302 -1.94 4.43 15.97
C ARG A 302 -1.69 3.50 14.80
N ARG A 303 -2.81 3.12 14.17
CA ARG A 303 -2.78 2.34 12.95
C ARG A 303 -2.61 3.24 11.74
N ARG A 304 -1.81 2.77 10.79
CA ARG A 304 -1.64 3.36 9.49
C ARG A 304 -2.88 3.10 8.64
N GLU A 305 -3.27 4.08 7.84
CA GLU A 305 -4.25 3.86 6.77
C GLU A 305 -3.55 3.10 5.64
N VAL A 306 -3.93 1.83 5.43
CA VAL A 306 -3.31 0.93 4.45
C VAL A 306 -4.32 0.50 3.40
N PHE A 307 -3.88 0.51 2.14
CA PHE A 307 -4.61 0.08 0.96
C PHE A 307 -3.87 -1.07 0.28
N LEU A 308 -4.63 -2.02 -0.27
CA LEU A 308 -4.11 -3.11 -1.07
C LEU A 308 -4.78 -3.10 -2.44
N ALA A 309 -3.98 -2.89 -3.47
CA ALA A 309 -4.38 -3.04 -4.85
C ALA A 309 -3.67 -4.24 -5.47
N VAL A 310 -4.38 -5.00 -6.30
CA VAL A 310 -3.79 -6.08 -7.09
C VAL A 310 -4.21 -5.93 -8.55
N ILE A 311 -3.26 -5.98 -9.48
CA ILE A 311 -3.54 -6.27 -10.89
C ILE A 311 -3.21 -7.76 -11.06
N GLY A 312 -4.23 -8.60 -11.13
CA GLY A 312 -4.07 -10.06 -11.09
C GLY A 312 -5.02 -10.80 -12.03
N ALA A 313 -4.85 -12.11 -12.13
CA ALA A 313 -5.66 -13.00 -12.97
C ALA A 313 -7.12 -13.13 -12.48
N VAL A 314 -7.92 -12.13 -12.83
CA VAL A 314 -9.37 -12.05 -12.62
C VAL A 314 -10.08 -11.67 -13.92
N ASP A 315 -11.37 -11.99 -14.04
CA ASP A 315 -12.22 -11.52 -15.14
C ASP A 315 -12.70 -10.07 -14.94
N ALA A 316 -13.51 -9.57 -15.87
CA ALA A 316 -14.09 -8.22 -15.81
C ALA A 316 -15.03 -7.99 -14.61
N SER A 317 -15.48 -9.06 -13.94
CA SER A 317 -16.28 -9.00 -12.71
C SER A 317 -15.43 -9.10 -11.44
N ALA A 318 -14.10 -9.05 -11.57
CA ALA A 318 -13.13 -9.28 -10.50
C ALA A 318 -13.19 -10.70 -9.89
N SER A 319 -13.76 -11.67 -10.61
CA SER A 319 -13.74 -13.08 -10.19
C SER A 319 -12.44 -13.76 -10.65
N PRO A 320 -11.78 -14.60 -9.82
CA PRO A 320 -10.57 -15.31 -10.23
C PRO A 320 -10.77 -16.09 -11.53
N ALA A 321 -10.01 -15.72 -12.54
CA ALA A 321 -10.14 -16.26 -13.89
C ALA A 321 -8.86 -16.03 -14.68
N ARG A 322 -8.46 -17.05 -15.43
CA ARG A 322 -7.30 -16.99 -16.30
C ARG A 322 -7.70 -16.41 -17.65
N CYS A 323 -6.80 -15.65 -18.26
CA CYS A 323 -6.90 -15.24 -19.65
C CYS A 323 -5.83 -15.88 -20.50
N ARG A 324 -6.20 -16.10 -21.77
CA ARG A 324 -5.27 -16.51 -22.81
C ARG A 324 -5.69 -15.86 -24.12
N SER A 325 -4.78 -15.09 -24.68
CA SER A 325 -4.93 -14.38 -25.95
C SER A 325 -3.59 -14.39 -26.69
N GLU A 326 -3.54 -13.80 -27.89
CA GLU A 326 -2.27 -13.64 -28.62
C GLU A 326 -1.27 -12.69 -27.92
N VAL A 327 -1.76 -11.81 -27.06
CA VAL A 327 -0.98 -10.70 -26.47
C VAL A 327 -0.80 -10.80 -24.96
N THR A 328 -1.51 -11.72 -24.30
CA THR A 328 -1.58 -11.81 -22.83
C THR A 328 -2.01 -13.21 -22.45
N GLU A 329 -1.25 -13.83 -21.56
CA GLU A 329 -1.55 -15.13 -21.00
C GLU A 329 -1.21 -15.10 -19.52
N ALA A 330 -2.22 -15.21 -18.67
CA ALA A 330 -1.99 -15.42 -17.25
C ALA A 330 -1.62 -16.88 -17.02
N TYR A 331 -0.64 -17.17 -16.16
CA TYR A 331 -0.18 -18.52 -15.86
C TYR A 331 -0.98 -19.20 -14.74
N GLY A 332 -1.85 -18.45 -14.06
CA GLY A 332 -2.71 -18.94 -12.99
C GLY A 332 -4.02 -18.18 -12.82
N VAL A 333 -4.60 -18.27 -11.62
CA VAL A 333 -5.74 -17.42 -11.19
C VAL A 333 -5.49 -16.74 -9.84
N ALA A 334 -6.02 -15.54 -9.63
CA ALA A 334 -5.72 -14.73 -8.46
C ALA A 334 -6.65 -14.98 -7.25
N VAL A 335 -6.84 -16.24 -6.82
CA VAL A 335 -7.80 -16.57 -5.74
C VAL A 335 -7.36 -16.02 -4.38
N ARG A 336 -6.09 -16.21 -3.99
CA ARG A 336 -5.56 -15.73 -2.71
C ARG A 336 -5.41 -14.22 -2.70
N TYR A 337 -5.01 -13.61 -3.82
CA TYR A 337 -5.03 -12.16 -3.95
C TYR A 337 -6.45 -11.58 -3.85
N LYS A 338 -7.46 -12.19 -4.50
CA LYS A 338 -8.86 -11.79 -4.36
C LYS A 338 -9.32 -11.89 -2.91
N ALA A 339 -8.97 -12.97 -2.22
CA ALA A 339 -9.30 -13.13 -0.81
C ALA A 339 -8.63 -12.05 0.06
N ALA A 340 -7.39 -11.66 -0.24
CA ALA A 340 -6.68 -10.60 0.49
C ALA A 340 -7.37 -9.24 0.29
N VAL A 341 -7.68 -8.91 -0.96
CA VAL A 341 -8.39 -7.70 -1.35
C VAL A 341 -9.78 -7.64 -0.71
N ASP A 342 -10.55 -8.73 -0.71
CA ASP A 342 -11.88 -8.78 -0.10
C ASP A 342 -11.83 -8.53 1.41
N GLN A 343 -10.84 -9.11 2.10
CA GLN A 343 -10.67 -8.90 3.54
C GLN A 343 -10.20 -7.48 3.89
N MET A 344 -9.55 -6.77 2.95
CA MET A 344 -9.26 -5.33 3.09
C MET A 344 -10.52 -4.45 2.95
N GLY A 345 -11.65 -5.03 2.50
CA GLY A 345 -12.93 -4.34 2.39
C GLY A 345 -12.84 -3.13 1.46
N GLN A 346 -13.27 -1.97 1.95
CA GLN A 346 -13.26 -0.73 1.15
C GLN A 346 -11.86 -0.18 0.84
N ASN A 347 -10.81 -0.75 1.44
CA ASN A 347 -9.40 -0.40 1.16
C ASN A 347 -8.72 -1.40 0.20
N GLY A 348 -9.47 -2.40 -0.27
CA GLY A 348 -9.03 -3.36 -1.28
C GLY A 348 -9.51 -2.99 -2.67
N LEU A 349 -8.66 -3.19 -3.68
CA LEU A 349 -9.04 -3.17 -5.10
C LEU A 349 -8.35 -4.29 -5.84
N ILE A 350 -9.06 -4.97 -6.73
CA ILE A 350 -8.47 -5.89 -7.69
C ILE A 350 -8.90 -5.51 -9.09
N GLU A 351 -7.94 -5.43 -9.98
CA GLU A 351 -8.11 -5.16 -11.40
C GLU A 351 -7.55 -6.32 -12.20
N SER A 352 -8.04 -6.47 -13.43
CA SER A 352 -7.68 -7.59 -14.27
C SER A 352 -6.34 -7.39 -14.96
N ILE A 353 -5.41 -8.32 -14.76
CA ILE A 353 -4.18 -8.42 -15.54
C ILE A 353 -4.45 -8.76 -17.01
N CYS A 354 -5.64 -9.29 -17.31
CA CYS A 354 -6.08 -9.66 -18.64
C CYS A 354 -6.49 -8.48 -19.51
N ASN A 355 -6.50 -7.26 -18.96
CA ASN A 355 -6.78 -6.06 -19.73
C ASN A 355 -5.67 -5.82 -20.79
N GLU A 356 -6.09 -5.39 -21.98
CA GLU A 356 -5.16 -5.04 -23.07
C GLU A 356 -4.28 -3.84 -22.72
N SER A 357 -4.80 -2.89 -21.93
CA SER A 357 -4.08 -1.76 -21.36
C SER A 357 -4.40 -1.62 -19.86
N TYR A 358 -3.42 -1.17 -19.09
CA TYR A 358 -3.59 -0.93 -17.65
C TYR A 358 -3.88 0.53 -17.29
N ALA A 359 -4.05 1.44 -18.26
CA ALA A 359 -4.32 2.85 -17.98
C ALA A 359 -5.52 3.03 -17.02
N ALA A 360 -6.66 2.41 -17.34
CA ALA A 360 -7.86 2.50 -16.49
C ALA A 360 -7.66 1.86 -15.11
N SER A 361 -6.98 0.72 -15.05
CA SER A 361 -6.69 0.02 -13.79
C SER A 361 -5.77 0.87 -12.90
N LEU A 362 -4.70 1.42 -13.46
CA LEU A 362 -3.76 2.31 -12.77
C LEU A 362 -4.44 3.60 -12.30
N ALA A 363 -5.34 4.20 -13.09
CA ALA A 363 -6.13 5.35 -12.65
C ALA A 363 -7.00 5.03 -11.42
N LYS A 364 -7.69 3.89 -11.42
CA LYS A 364 -8.50 3.45 -10.27
C LYS A 364 -7.65 3.18 -9.03
N ILE A 365 -6.47 2.57 -9.20
CA ILE A 365 -5.54 2.31 -8.09
C ILE A 365 -5.04 3.62 -7.49
N ALA A 366 -4.62 4.59 -8.32
CA ALA A 366 -4.24 5.91 -7.83
C ALA A 366 -5.41 6.62 -7.10
N ALA A 367 -6.64 6.46 -7.61
CA ALA A 367 -7.83 7.05 -7.01
C ALA A 367 -8.13 6.55 -5.58
N LEU A 368 -7.69 5.33 -5.20
CA LEU A 368 -7.86 4.81 -3.83
C LEU A 368 -7.27 5.74 -2.77
N VAL A 369 -6.14 6.37 -3.09
CA VAL A 369 -5.39 7.22 -2.16
C VAL A 369 -5.57 8.71 -2.43
N ASN A 370 -6.41 9.10 -3.39
CA ASN A 370 -6.57 10.51 -3.75
C ASN A 370 -7.36 11.35 -2.73
N ALA A 371 -8.08 10.70 -1.81
CA ALA A 371 -8.75 11.35 -0.69
C ALA A 371 -8.34 10.72 0.64
N PRO A 372 -7.97 11.50 1.67
CA PRO A 372 -7.66 10.97 2.99
C PRO A 372 -8.94 10.54 3.67
N GLN A 373 -9.16 9.23 3.90
CA GLN A 373 -10.36 8.79 4.62
C GLN A 373 -10.23 9.06 6.11
N THR A 374 -9.03 9.33 6.58
CA THR A 374 -8.72 9.61 7.96
C THR A 374 -8.36 11.09 8.15
N VAL A 375 -9.08 11.77 9.06
CA VAL A 375 -8.89 13.19 9.34
C VAL A 375 -8.71 13.41 10.85
N ASP A 376 -7.67 14.15 11.21
CA ASP A 376 -7.43 14.55 12.60
C ASP A 376 -8.32 15.76 12.96
N LEU A 377 -8.92 15.71 14.14
CA LEU A 377 -9.76 16.76 14.69
C LEU A 377 -8.91 17.77 15.46
N ALA A 378 -9.11 19.06 15.20
CA ALA A 378 -8.45 20.13 15.95
C ALA A 378 -8.71 20.05 17.47
N ARG A 379 -9.90 19.55 17.86
CA ARG A 379 -10.27 19.32 19.25
C ARG A 379 -11.16 18.08 19.37
N ALA A 380 -10.91 17.26 20.38
CA ALA A 380 -11.77 16.13 20.69
C ALA A 380 -13.12 16.61 21.27
N PRO A 381 -14.27 16.05 20.83
CA PRO A 381 -15.56 16.33 21.45
C PRO A 381 -15.63 15.71 22.85
N PRO A 382 -16.52 16.21 23.74
CA PRO A 382 -16.78 15.58 25.03
C PRO A 382 -17.49 14.21 24.88
N ASP A 383 -18.30 14.05 23.84
CA ASP A 383 -18.96 12.79 23.48
C ASP A 383 -18.95 12.67 21.94
N PRO A 384 -18.37 11.59 21.37
CA PRO A 384 -18.26 11.43 19.93
C PRO A 384 -19.63 11.28 19.22
N ARG A 385 -20.70 10.97 19.95
CA ARG A 385 -22.08 10.96 19.41
C ARG A 385 -22.59 12.35 19.04
N LEU A 386 -21.91 13.41 19.47
CA LEU A 386 -22.22 14.80 19.12
C LEU A 386 -21.60 15.22 17.79
N LEU A 387 -20.67 14.42 17.24
CA LEU A 387 -20.05 14.69 15.95
C LEU A 387 -20.98 14.27 14.82
N PHE A 388 -21.09 15.16 13.85
CA PHE A 388 -21.78 14.92 12.60
C PHE A 388 -21.00 15.56 11.46
N PHE A 389 -20.90 14.86 10.34
CA PHE A 389 -20.30 15.43 9.14
C PHE A 389 -21.33 15.54 8.04
N GLU A 390 -21.32 16.70 7.37
CA GLU A 390 -22.00 16.89 6.09
C GLU A 390 -20.95 16.86 4.98
N ILE A 391 -21.11 15.94 4.05
CA ILE A 391 -20.25 15.80 2.86
C ILE A 391 -21.06 16.25 1.66
N VAL A 392 -20.63 17.35 1.01
CA VAL A 392 -21.24 17.84 -0.22
C VAL A 392 -20.40 17.39 -1.40
N ARG A 393 -21.03 16.65 -2.31
CA ARG A 393 -20.39 16.11 -3.51
C ARG A 393 -20.95 16.79 -4.76
N GLY A 394 -20.19 17.73 -5.33
CA GLY A 394 -20.66 18.52 -6.45
C GLY A 394 -21.95 19.26 -6.13
N THR A 395 -23.02 19.05 -6.91
CA THR A 395 -24.34 19.67 -6.71
C THR A 395 -25.35 18.72 -6.05
N ALA A 396 -24.90 17.57 -5.51
CA ALA A 396 -25.78 16.61 -4.86
C ALA A 396 -26.24 17.09 -3.48
N GLU A 397 -27.33 16.53 -2.98
CA GLU A 397 -27.77 16.70 -1.60
C GLU A 397 -26.66 16.27 -0.61
N PRO A 398 -26.45 17.00 0.50
CA PRO A 398 -25.40 16.66 1.46
C PRO A 398 -25.59 15.27 2.08
N LEU A 399 -24.54 14.46 2.05
CA LEU A 399 -24.46 13.21 2.77
C LEU A 399 -24.21 13.48 4.25
N ARG A 400 -24.92 12.74 5.10
CA ARG A 400 -25.01 12.99 6.53
C ARG A 400 -24.42 11.81 7.29
N CYS A 401 -23.26 12.01 7.91
CA CYS A 401 -22.45 10.94 8.48
C CYS A 401 -22.39 11.06 10.00
N ARG A 402 -22.63 9.95 10.70
CA ARG A 402 -22.65 9.83 12.17
C ARG A 402 -21.66 8.78 12.64
N GLN A 403 -21.30 8.84 13.91
CA GLN A 403 -20.44 7.82 14.49
C GLN A 403 -21.12 6.44 14.40
N GLY A 404 -20.42 5.47 13.81
CA GLY A 404 -20.95 4.13 13.53
C GLY A 404 -21.85 4.03 12.30
N GLU A 405 -22.15 5.16 11.64
CA GLU A 405 -22.94 5.24 10.42
C GLU A 405 -22.27 6.24 9.47
N GLY A 406 -21.19 5.77 8.81
CA GLY A 406 -20.39 6.54 7.86
C GLY A 406 -19.06 7.07 8.38
N PHE A 407 -18.79 7.03 9.69
CA PHE A 407 -17.42 7.20 10.19
C PHE A 407 -17.18 6.49 11.54
N GLU A 408 -15.91 6.18 11.80
CA GLU A 408 -15.41 5.73 13.11
C GLU A 408 -14.63 6.84 13.79
N TYR A 409 -14.71 6.91 15.11
CA TYR A 409 -14.00 7.89 15.94
C TYR A 409 -12.92 7.20 16.77
N GLU A 410 -11.72 7.77 16.73
CA GLU A 410 -10.59 7.38 17.55
C GLU A 410 -10.24 8.53 18.53
N PRO A 411 -10.18 8.26 19.85
CA PRO A 411 -9.85 9.30 20.83
C PRO A 411 -8.39 9.77 20.71
N PRO A 412 -8.03 10.90 21.36
CA PRO A 412 -6.64 11.31 21.49
C PRO A 412 -5.82 10.25 22.23
N VAL A 413 -4.61 9.96 21.75
CA VAL A 413 -3.68 8.98 22.36
C VAL A 413 -2.26 9.52 22.29
N GLY A 414 -1.51 9.43 23.39
CA GLY A 414 -0.06 9.74 23.38
C GLY A 414 0.32 11.14 22.91
N GLY A 415 -0.58 12.13 23.06
CA GLY A 415 -0.39 13.50 22.58
C GLY A 415 -0.88 13.75 21.15
N ALA A 416 -1.31 12.72 20.42
CA ALA A 416 -1.94 12.86 19.11
C ALA A 416 -3.42 13.28 19.22
N PRO A 417 -3.92 14.16 18.34
CA PRO A 417 -5.29 14.68 18.36
C PRO A 417 -6.31 13.60 18.02
N ALA A 418 -7.56 13.71 18.50
CA ALA A 418 -8.63 12.79 18.10
C ALA A 418 -8.77 12.69 16.57
N ARG A 419 -9.28 11.58 16.06
CA ARG A 419 -9.31 11.27 14.63
C ARG A 419 -10.65 10.67 14.24
N VAL A 420 -11.06 10.90 12.99
CA VAL A 420 -12.20 10.24 12.36
C VAL A 420 -11.76 9.52 11.10
N THR A 421 -12.33 8.35 10.87
CA THR A 421 -12.11 7.56 9.65
C THR A 421 -13.45 7.34 8.95
N PHE A 422 -13.60 7.94 7.77
CA PHE A 422 -14.80 7.87 6.94
C PHE A 422 -14.94 6.49 6.27
N LYS A 423 -16.16 5.95 6.27
CA LYS A 423 -16.50 4.62 5.79
C LYS A 423 -17.79 4.63 4.97
N ASP A 424 -18.07 3.53 4.30
CA ASP A 424 -19.33 3.27 3.59
C ASP A 424 -19.66 4.38 2.58
N SER A 425 -20.91 4.87 2.57
CA SER A 425 -21.38 5.96 1.71
C SER A 425 -20.71 7.30 2.00
N CYS A 426 -20.09 7.44 3.17
CA CYS A 426 -19.43 8.64 3.64
C CYS A 426 -17.93 8.68 3.32
N ARG A 427 -17.38 7.70 2.59
CA ARG A 427 -16.01 7.79 2.08
C ARG A 427 -15.81 9.06 1.27
N LEU A 428 -14.72 9.75 1.56
CA LEU A 428 -14.34 10.99 0.93
C LEU A 428 -13.88 10.72 -0.50
N GLN A 429 -14.33 11.57 -1.42
CA GLN A 429 -13.94 11.60 -2.83
C GLN A 429 -13.21 12.90 -3.17
N PRO A 430 -12.38 12.90 -4.23
CA PRO A 430 -11.77 14.13 -4.72
C PRO A 430 -12.81 15.21 -4.99
N GLY A 431 -12.63 16.39 -4.39
CA GLY A 431 -13.53 17.53 -4.54
C GLY A 431 -14.72 17.57 -3.58
N ASP A 432 -14.87 16.59 -2.69
CA ASP A 432 -15.88 16.65 -1.62
C ASP A 432 -15.61 17.85 -0.69
N GLN A 433 -16.67 18.57 -0.33
CA GLN A 433 -16.63 19.60 0.71
C GLN A 433 -17.10 19.00 2.04
N LEU A 434 -16.29 19.14 3.08
CA LEU A 434 -16.54 18.54 4.40
C LEU A 434 -16.88 19.63 5.43
N SER A 435 -18.06 19.53 6.04
CA SER A 435 -18.48 20.37 7.15
C SER A 435 -18.61 19.57 8.43
N LEU A 436 -17.89 19.96 9.48
CA LEU A 436 -18.08 19.40 10.82
C LEU A 436 -19.19 20.18 11.54
N LYS A 437 -20.16 19.43 12.03
CA LYS A 437 -21.26 19.88 12.88
C LYS A 437 -21.08 19.27 14.27
N VAL A 438 -21.14 20.11 15.30
CA VAL A 438 -21.23 19.65 16.69
C VAL A 438 -22.59 20.03 17.24
N VAL A 439 -23.33 19.02 17.71
CA VAL A 439 -24.59 19.21 18.44
C VAL A 439 -24.25 19.57 19.88
N CYS A 440 -24.50 20.81 20.29
CA CYS A 440 -24.39 21.21 21.68
C CYS A 440 -25.76 21.05 22.35
N ALA A 441 -25.84 20.24 23.41
CA ALA A 441 -26.98 20.28 24.32
C ALA A 441 -26.65 21.29 25.43
N GLY A 442 -27.40 22.39 25.49
CA GLY A 442 -27.39 23.37 26.59
C GLY A 442 -28.23 22.89 27.76
#